data_AF-A0A372RKP4-F1
#
_entry.id   AF-A0A372RKP4-F1
#
_cell.length_a   1.000
_cell.length_b   1.000
_cell.length_c   1.000
_cell.angle_alpha   90.00
_cell.angle_beta   90.00
_cell.angle_gamma   90.00
#
_symmetry.space_group_name_H-M   'P 1'
#
loop_
_entity.id
_entity.type
_entity.pdbx_description
1 polymer ?
#
loop_
_entity_poly.entity_id
_entity_poly.type
_entity_poly.pdbx_seq_one_letter_code
_entity_poly.pdbx_strand_id
1 'polypeptide(L)'
;MTSVTKEPPFTDEIDNIIIDCMVIQGYETLYPNNPFAEIEKVIPEYKAKRIRQRWVDKLKPGRKFNRDPLNKEEKEYVVQWIKKNLGPNDEIKWKDLITDMEEEFHTLRPDNIPKNYWYALKRNLLSKISHNEELTPLQILSFLSPNPQLTG
;
A
#
# COMPACT_ATOMS: atom_id res chain seq x y z
N MET A 1 38.97 -4.05 -7.05
CA MET A 1 38.07 -2.88 -7.11
C MET A 1 36.82 -3.31 -7.85
N THR A 2 35.77 -3.68 -7.13
CA THR A 2 34.46 -4.00 -7.74
C THR A 2 33.77 -2.67 -8.06
N SER A 3 33.75 -2.30 -9.33
CA SER A 3 33.00 -1.14 -9.80
C SER A 3 31.52 -1.39 -9.51
N VAL A 4 30.93 -0.60 -8.61
CA VAL A 4 29.48 -0.57 -8.40
C VAL A 4 28.88 0.01 -9.68
N THR A 5 28.58 -0.84 -10.65
CA THR A 5 27.92 -0.45 -11.89
C THR A 5 26.47 -0.19 -11.54
N LYS A 6 26.09 1.09 -11.51
CA LYS A 6 24.72 1.52 -11.28
C LYS A 6 23.86 1.01 -12.44
N GLU A 7 22.83 0.23 -12.13
CA GLU A 7 21.91 -0.28 -13.15
C GLU A 7 21.31 0.89 -13.99
N PRO A 8 21.11 0.70 -15.31
CA PRO A 8 20.57 1.74 -16.18
C PRO A 8 19.13 2.16 -15.82
N PRO A 9 18.67 3.31 -16.32
CA PRO A 9 17.27 3.72 -16.22
C PRO A 9 16.40 2.88 -17.17
N PHE A 10 15.21 2.48 -16.69
CA PHE A 10 14.21 1.77 -17.49
C PHE A 10 13.77 2.61 -18.70
N THR A 11 13.81 2.01 -19.88
CA THR A 11 13.28 2.53 -21.15
C THR A 11 11.95 1.84 -21.50
N ASP A 12 11.22 2.41 -22.46
CA ASP A 12 9.96 1.83 -22.93
C ASP A 12 10.15 0.43 -23.54
N GLU A 13 11.29 0.17 -24.17
CA GLU A 13 11.66 -1.15 -24.69
C GLU A 13 11.78 -2.20 -23.57
N ILE A 14 12.46 -1.85 -22.47
CA ILE A 14 12.57 -2.74 -21.31
C ILE A 14 11.21 -2.94 -20.63
N ASP A 15 10.42 -1.87 -20.52
CA ASP A 15 9.07 -1.96 -19.97
C ASP A 15 8.19 -2.92 -20.80
N ASN A 16 8.27 -2.87 -22.14
CA ASN A 16 7.56 -3.79 -23.02
C ASN A 16 8.01 -5.24 -22.83
N ILE A 17 9.32 -5.50 -22.68
CA ILE A 17 9.82 -6.86 -22.40
C ILE A 17 9.25 -7.39 -21.08
N ILE A 18 9.20 -6.56 -20.04
CA ILE A 18 8.63 -6.95 -18.74
C ILE A 18 7.13 -7.26 -18.88
N ILE A 19 6.38 -6.43 -19.61
CA ILE A 19 4.95 -6.63 -19.87
C ILE A 19 4.72 -7.93 -20.65
N ASP A 20 5.48 -8.17 -21.71
CA ASP A 20 5.36 -9.37 -22.54
C ASP A 20 5.61 -10.64 -21.73
N CYS A 21 6.66 -10.67 -20.90
CA CYS A 21 6.93 -11.79 -19.99
C CYS A 21 5.78 -12.02 -19.00
N MET A 22 5.30 -10.96 -18.35
CA MET A 22 4.32 -11.09 -17.27
C MET A 22 2.90 -11.38 -17.76
N VAL A 23 2.49 -10.76 -18.87
CA VAL A 23 1.11 -10.79 -19.37
C VAL A 23 0.95 -11.78 -20.50
N ILE A 24 1.76 -11.67 -21.56
CA ILE A 24 1.59 -12.47 -22.77
C ILE A 24 2.10 -13.90 -22.53
N GLN A 25 3.28 -14.02 -21.93
CA GLN A 25 3.89 -15.31 -21.62
C GLN A 25 3.42 -15.90 -20.29
N GLY A 26 2.69 -15.13 -19.47
CA GLY A 26 2.08 -15.62 -18.23
C GLY A 26 3.10 -16.05 -17.17
N TYR A 27 4.22 -15.35 -17.03
CA TYR A 27 5.30 -15.74 -16.11
C TYR A 27 4.84 -15.85 -14.64
N GLU A 28 3.83 -15.08 -14.21
CA GLU A 28 3.25 -15.23 -12.86
C GLU A 28 2.70 -16.67 -12.62
N THR A 29 2.23 -17.35 -13.67
CA THR A 29 1.72 -18.73 -13.62
C THR A 29 2.82 -19.76 -13.87
N LEU A 30 3.72 -19.50 -14.82
CA LEU A 30 4.81 -20.43 -15.17
C LEU A 30 5.87 -20.53 -14.06
N TYR A 31 6.12 -19.42 -13.36
CA TYR A 31 7.18 -19.30 -12.36
C TYR A 31 6.61 -18.73 -11.04
N PRO A 32 5.73 -19.47 -10.35
CA PRO A 32 4.97 -18.95 -9.21
C PRO A 32 5.85 -18.53 -8.02
N ASN A 33 7.05 -19.10 -7.92
CA ASN A 33 7.99 -18.78 -6.85
C ASN A 33 8.73 -17.44 -7.08
N ASN A 34 9.17 -17.17 -8.31
CA ASN A 34 9.92 -15.96 -8.63
C ASN A 34 9.97 -15.66 -10.14
N PRO A 35 8.91 -15.06 -10.71
CA PRO A 35 8.88 -14.73 -12.13
C PRO A 35 9.94 -13.69 -12.51
N PHE A 36 10.30 -12.80 -11.57
CA PHE A 36 11.26 -11.73 -11.82
C PHE A 36 12.71 -12.21 -11.93
N ALA A 37 13.05 -13.35 -11.31
CA ALA A 37 14.36 -13.96 -11.52
C ALA A 37 14.52 -14.52 -12.93
N GLU A 38 13.44 -15.00 -13.54
CA GLU A 38 13.45 -15.43 -14.94
C GLU A 38 13.53 -14.22 -15.88
N ILE A 39 12.85 -13.11 -15.56
CA ILE A 39 12.98 -11.87 -16.34
C ILE A 39 14.40 -11.29 -16.24
N GLU A 40 15.07 -11.36 -15.07
CA GLU A 40 16.49 -10.97 -14.94
C GLU A 40 17.40 -11.77 -15.89
N LYS A 41 17.06 -13.02 -16.24
CA LYS A 41 17.84 -13.77 -17.25
C LYS A 41 17.63 -13.23 -18.68
N VAL A 42 16.48 -12.62 -18.95
CA VAL A 42 16.14 -12.01 -20.25
C VAL A 42 16.77 -10.62 -20.38
N ILE A 43 16.77 -9.84 -19.30
CA ILE A 43 17.35 -8.48 -19.21
C ILE A 43 18.38 -8.40 -18.07
N PRO A 44 19.57 -8.99 -18.24
CA PRO A 44 20.57 -9.15 -17.17
C PRO A 44 21.15 -7.82 -16.66
N GLU A 45 20.91 -6.71 -17.34
CA GLU A 45 21.28 -5.37 -16.91
C GLU A 45 20.47 -4.89 -15.69
N TYR A 46 19.33 -5.54 -15.40
CA TYR A 46 18.42 -5.17 -14.32
C TYR A 46 18.26 -6.30 -13.31
N LYS A 47 18.39 -5.98 -12.02
CA LYS A 47 18.14 -6.97 -10.97
C LYS A 47 16.65 -7.26 -10.82
N ALA A 48 16.31 -8.52 -10.54
CA ALA A 48 14.95 -8.98 -10.31
C ALA A 48 14.17 -8.08 -9.31
N LYS A 49 14.86 -7.55 -8.30
CA LYS A 49 14.27 -6.59 -7.34
C LYS A 49 13.82 -5.28 -8.01
N ARG A 50 14.62 -4.69 -8.90
CA ARG A 50 14.25 -3.46 -9.62
C ARG A 50 13.17 -3.72 -10.66
N ILE A 51 13.24 -4.86 -11.34
CA ILE A 51 12.19 -5.31 -12.28
C ILE A 51 10.86 -5.45 -11.54
N ARG A 52 10.84 -6.14 -10.40
CA ARG A 52 9.63 -6.28 -9.57
C ARG A 52 9.07 -4.93 -9.16
N GLN A 53 9.92 -4.00 -8.71
CA GLN A 53 9.49 -2.67 -8.31
C GLN A 53 8.87 -1.91 -9.50
N ARG A 54 9.51 -1.95 -10.67
CA ARG A 54 9.00 -1.34 -11.91
C ARG A 54 7.65 -1.93 -12.32
N TRP A 55 7.52 -3.26 -12.29
CA TRP A 55 6.27 -3.97 -12.60
C TRP A 55 5.13 -3.52 -11.69
N VAL A 56 5.34 -3.59 -10.38
CA VAL A 56 4.34 -3.19 -9.40
C VAL A 56 3.98 -1.72 -9.60
N ASP A 57 4.95 -0.81 -9.60
CA ASP A 57 4.66 0.62 -9.55
C ASP A 57 4.07 1.22 -10.83
N LYS A 58 4.39 0.65 -12.00
CA LYS A 58 4.13 1.30 -13.29
C LYS A 58 3.49 0.43 -14.37
N LEU A 59 3.80 -0.87 -14.41
CA LEU A 59 3.50 -1.68 -15.60
C LEU A 59 2.33 -2.66 -15.41
N LYS A 60 2.04 -3.08 -14.17
CA LYS A 60 1.00 -4.08 -13.91
C LYS A 60 -0.37 -3.57 -14.41
N PRO A 61 -0.99 -4.21 -15.43
CA PRO A 61 -2.27 -3.78 -15.98
C PRO A 61 -3.37 -3.78 -14.92
N GLY A 62 -4.32 -2.84 -15.04
CA GLY A 62 -5.43 -2.70 -14.09
C GLY A 62 -5.04 -2.09 -12.73
N ARG A 63 -3.74 -1.95 -12.44
CA ARG A 63 -3.23 -1.45 -11.17
C ARG A 63 -2.83 0.03 -11.28
N LYS A 64 -3.80 0.93 -11.39
CA LYS A 64 -3.53 2.37 -11.22
C LYS A 64 -3.29 2.66 -9.75
N PHE A 65 -2.03 2.79 -9.36
CA PHE A 65 -1.67 3.29 -8.04
C PHE A 65 -2.10 4.76 -7.92
N ASN A 66 -3.20 5.00 -7.22
CA ASN A 66 -3.55 6.37 -6.87
C ASN A 66 -2.69 6.79 -5.67
N ARG A 67 -1.69 7.62 -5.99
CA ARG A 67 -0.75 8.19 -5.02
C ARG A 67 -1.24 9.51 -4.42
N ASP A 68 -2.41 9.99 -4.85
CA ASP A 68 -2.98 11.21 -4.31
C ASP A 68 -3.29 11.03 -2.82
N PRO A 69 -3.33 12.11 -2.03
CA PRO A 69 -3.82 12.04 -0.66
C PRO A 69 -5.21 11.41 -0.60
N LEU A 70 -5.51 10.69 0.49
CA LEU A 70 -6.87 10.18 0.72
C LEU A 70 -7.86 11.36 0.71
N ASN A 71 -8.93 11.20 -0.06
CA ASN A 71 -10.06 12.12 -0.07
C ASN A 71 -10.86 11.98 1.25
N LYS A 72 -11.94 12.76 1.41
CA LYS A 72 -12.72 12.75 2.65
C LYS A 72 -13.39 11.40 2.91
N GLU A 73 -14.00 10.80 1.90
CA GLU A 73 -14.71 9.52 1.99
C GLU A 73 -13.75 8.37 2.33
N GLU A 74 -12.59 8.32 1.69
CA GLU A 74 -11.55 7.33 1.97
C GLU A 74 -10.99 7.46 3.39
N LYS A 75 -10.83 8.68 3.88
CA LYS A 75 -10.40 8.94 5.27
C LYS A 75 -11.42 8.42 6.27
N GLU A 76 -12.69 8.72 6.05
CA GLU A 76 -13.80 8.23 6.88
C GLU A 76 -13.88 6.70 6.84
N TYR A 77 -13.73 6.11 5.64
CA TYR A 77 -13.70 4.66 5.44
C TYR A 77 -12.58 4.01 6.26
N VAL A 78 -11.35 4.50 6.17
CA VAL A 78 -10.21 3.96 6.94
C VAL A 78 -10.51 3.94 8.44
N VAL A 79 -11.08 5.02 8.98
CA VAL A 79 -11.44 5.10 10.41
C VAL A 79 -12.53 4.09 10.77
N GLN A 80 -13.61 4.01 9.98
CA GLN A 80 -14.70 3.08 10.25
C GLN A 80 -14.28 1.61 10.11
N TRP A 81 -13.47 1.31 9.10
CA TRP A 81 -12.94 -0.02 8.87
C TRP A 81 -12.07 -0.48 10.05
N ILE A 82 -11.15 0.38 10.51
CA ILE A 82 -10.29 0.09 11.66
C ILE A 82 -11.15 -0.12 12.92
N LYS A 83 -12.23 0.67 13.10
CA LYS A 83 -13.17 0.51 14.22
C LYS A 83 -13.89 -0.83 14.22
N LYS A 84 -14.26 -1.34 13.04
CA LYS A 84 -15.02 -2.58 12.89
C LYS A 84 -14.15 -3.84 12.92
N ASN A 85 -12.92 -3.74 12.42
CA ASN A 85 -12.06 -4.90 12.13
C ASN A 85 -10.79 -4.97 13.00
N LEU A 86 -10.76 -4.23 14.11
CA LEU A 86 -9.64 -4.25 15.04
C LEU A 86 -9.48 -5.65 15.64
N GLY A 87 -8.27 -6.21 15.53
CA GLY A 87 -7.96 -7.50 16.12
C GLY A 87 -7.79 -7.44 17.65
N PRO A 88 -7.62 -8.60 18.31
CA PRO A 88 -7.15 -8.65 19.69
C PRO A 88 -5.83 -7.85 19.83
N ASN A 89 -5.66 -7.14 20.95
CA ASN A 89 -4.49 -6.26 21.19
C ASN A 89 -4.34 -5.09 20.21
N ASP A 90 -5.46 -4.59 19.67
CA ASP A 90 -5.48 -3.44 18.78
C ASP A 90 -4.69 -3.62 17.47
N GLU A 91 -4.55 -4.86 16.99
CA GLU A 91 -3.86 -5.16 15.74
C GLU A 91 -4.69 -4.71 14.52
N ILE A 92 -4.07 -3.95 13.62
CA ILE A 92 -4.69 -3.50 12.37
C ILE A 92 -4.20 -4.39 11.23
N LYS A 93 -5.11 -5.15 10.62
CA LYS A 93 -4.82 -5.97 9.44
C LYS A 93 -4.78 -5.11 8.17
N TRP A 94 -3.64 -4.46 7.95
CA TRP A 94 -3.46 -3.53 6.84
C TRP A 94 -3.72 -4.10 5.46
N LYS A 95 -3.38 -5.38 5.23
CA LYS A 95 -3.62 -6.03 3.93
C LYS A 95 -5.10 -6.09 3.62
N ASP A 96 -5.89 -6.54 4.59
CA ASP A 96 -7.34 -6.64 4.47
C ASP A 96 -7.96 -5.25 4.25
N LEU A 97 -7.52 -4.22 4.99
CA LEU A 97 -7.97 -2.84 4.76
C LEU A 97 -7.70 -2.36 3.32
N ILE A 98 -6.50 -2.62 2.79
CA ILE A 98 -6.13 -2.17 1.45
C ILE A 98 -6.94 -2.90 0.38
N THR A 99 -7.16 -4.20 0.56
CA THR A 99 -8.03 -4.99 -0.33
C THR A 99 -9.46 -4.46 -0.31
N ASP A 100 -10.04 -4.24 0.87
CA ASP A 100 -11.40 -3.73 0.99
C ASP A 100 -11.52 -2.30 0.43
N MET A 101 -10.49 -1.45 0.58
CA MET A 101 -10.44 -0.13 -0.05
C MET A 101 -10.33 -0.21 -1.59
N GLU A 102 -9.56 -1.16 -2.13
CA GLU A 102 -9.45 -1.36 -3.57
C GLU A 102 -10.81 -1.81 -4.15
N GLU A 103 -11.53 -2.68 -3.45
CA GLU A 103 -12.88 -3.11 -3.83
C GLU A 103 -13.88 -1.95 -3.80
N GLU A 104 -13.89 -1.16 -2.73
CA GLU A 104 -14.83 -0.04 -2.53
C GLU A 104 -14.57 1.13 -3.50
N PHE A 105 -13.31 1.57 -3.64
CA PHE A 105 -12.95 2.77 -4.40
C PHE A 105 -12.45 2.47 -5.82
N HIS A 106 -12.46 1.20 -6.22
CA HIS A 106 -11.99 0.70 -7.51
C HIS A 106 -10.57 1.19 -7.87
N THR A 107 -9.77 1.45 -6.84
CA THR A 107 -8.48 2.13 -6.95
C THR A 107 -7.51 1.57 -5.93
N LEU A 108 -6.35 1.09 -6.40
CA LEU A 108 -5.32 0.60 -5.50
C LEU A 108 -4.57 1.76 -4.84
N ARG A 109 -4.68 1.86 -3.51
CA ARG A 109 -3.85 2.74 -2.69
C ARG A 109 -2.55 2.01 -2.31
N PRO A 110 -1.37 2.63 -2.46
CA PRO A 110 -0.15 2.09 -1.87
C PRO A 110 -0.33 1.92 -0.35
N ASP A 111 0.17 0.81 0.21
CA ASP A 111 0.04 0.49 1.65
C ASP A 111 0.38 1.65 2.59
N ASN A 112 1.35 2.47 2.18
CA ASN A 112 1.86 3.57 2.97
C ASN A 112 0.84 4.69 3.14
N ILE A 113 -0.12 4.87 2.22
CA ILE A 113 -1.06 5.99 2.28
C ILE A 113 -2.06 5.82 3.43
N PRO A 114 -2.85 4.72 3.53
CA PRO A 114 -3.74 4.50 4.67
C PRO A 114 -2.99 4.44 6.01
N LYS A 115 -1.82 3.79 6.04
CA LYS A 115 -0.95 3.72 7.23
C LYS A 115 -0.54 5.10 7.70
N ASN A 116 0.01 5.92 6.82
CA ASN A 116 0.47 7.27 7.15
C ASN A 116 -0.67 8.15 7.66
N TYR A 117 -1.85 8.06 7.03
CA TYR A 117 -3.04 8.78 7.48
C TYR A 117 -3.41 8.39 8.91
N TRP A 118 -3.55 7.09 9.20
CA TRP A 118 -3.90 6.60 10.53
C TRP A 118 -2.88 7.02 11.60
N TYR A 119 -1.58 6.83 11.36
CA TYR A 119 -0.56 7.21 12.34
C TYR A 119 -0.49 8.72 12.55
N ALA A 120 -0.71 9.52 11.51
CA ALA A 120 -0.81 10.98 11.64
C ALA A 120 -2.05 11.39 12.46
N LEU A 121 -3.19 10.74 12.22
CA LEU A 121 -4.43 10.94 12.99
C LEU A 121 -4.22 10.58 14.46
N LYS A 122 -3.65 9.40 14.75
CA LYS A 122 -3.29 8.95 16.10
C LYS A 122 -2.40 9.97 16.82
N ARG A 123 -1.32 10.42 16.18
CA ARG A 123 -0.43 11.45 16.77
C ARG A 123 -1.13 12.77 17.06
N ASN A 124 -1.97 13.24 16.12
CA ASN A 124 -2.71 14.49 16.30
C ASN A 124 -3.79 14.42 17.39
N LEU A 125 -4.34 13.23 17.66
CA LEU A 125 -5.30 13.04 18.75
C LEU A 125 -4.57 12.94 20.10
N LEU A 126 -3.48 12.17 20.15
CA LEU A 126 -2.61 12.09 21.33
C LEU A 126 -2.07 13.45 21.77
N SER A 127 -1.65 14.29 20.82
CA SER A 127 -1.13 15.64 21.13
C SER A 127 -2.18 16.59 21.71
N LYS A 128 -3.48 16.34 21.45
CA LYS A 128 -4.60 17.13 21.99
C LYS A 128 -5.05 16.68 23.38
N ILE A 129 -4.69 15.47 23.81
CA ILE A 129 -5.18 14.87 25.07
C ILE A 129 -4.26 15.20 26.26
N SER A 130 -3.03 15.68 26.03
CA SER A 130 -2.09 16.18 27.06
C SER A 130 -1.91 15.26 28.28
N HIS A 131 -1.11 14.21 28.12
CA HIS A 131 -0.01 13.78 29.01
C HIS A 131 0.33 12.31 28.70
N ASN A 132 1.51 12.06 28.10
CA ASN A 132 2.36 10.86 28.16
C ASN A 132 1.78 9.42 28.20
N GLU A 133 0.50 9.17 27.94
CA GLU A 133 -0.04 7.81 27.82
C GLU A 133 -0.13 7.37 26.35
N GLU A 134 0.44 6.20 26.05
CA GLU A 134 0.21 5.52 24.79
C GLU A 134 -1.26 5.09 24.71
N LEU A 135 -2.10 5.89 24.05
CA LEU A 135 -3.49 5.48 23.82
C LEU A 135 -3.57 4.35 22.79
N THR A 136 -4.39 3.36 23.11
CA THR A 136 -4.72 2.28 22.19
C THR A 136 -5.57 2.80 21.01
N PRO A 137 -5.48 2.17 19.83
CA PRO A 137 -6.42 2.40 18.72
C PRO A 137 -7.89 2.47 19.15
N LEU A 138 -8.37 1.60 20.05
CA LEU A 138 -9.74 1.68 20.58
C LEU A 138 -10.05 2.99 21.32
N GLN A 139 -9.14 3.45 22.18
CA GLN A 139 -9.31 4.71 22.89
C GLN A 139 -9.37 5.89 21.90
N ILE A 140 -8.52 5.89 20.89
CA ILE A 140 -8.49 6.91 19.83
C ILE A 140 -9.81 6.95 19.04
N LEU A 141 -10.38 5.79 18.72
CA LEU A 141 -11.65 5.68 17.99
C LEU A 141 -12.85 6.17 18.79
N SER A 142 -12.80 6.05 20.12
CA SER A 142 -13.85 6.59 21.00
C SER A 142 -13.93 8.13 20.92
N PHE A 143 -12.80 8.82 20.73
CA PHE A 143 -12.75 10.27 20.53
C PHE A 143 -13.18 10.76 19.15
N LEU A 144 -13.29 9.86 18.16
CA LEU A 144 -13.66 10.17 16.78
C LEU A 144 -15.14 9.94 16.47
N SER A 145 -15.91 9.33 17.38
CA SER A 145 -17.37 9.24 17.19
C SER A 145 -18.03 10.58 17.56
N PRO A 146 -19.07 11.02 16.82
CA PRO A 146 -19.93 12.07 17.32
C PRO A 146 -20.56 11.55 18.60
N ASN A 147 -20.31 12.24 19.71
CA ASN A 147 -20.84 11.90 21.02
C ASN A 147 -22.38 11.88 20.93
N PRO A 148 -23.07 10.75 21.15
CA PRO A 148 -24.54 10.67 21.02
C PRO A 148 -25.30 11.53 22.04
N GLN A 149 -24.60 12.14 23.01
CA GLN A 149 -25.21 12.92 24.09
C GLN A 149 -25.26 14.44 23.82
N LEU A 150 -25.03 14.89 22.58
CA LEU A 150 -25.12 16.31 22.20
C LEU A 150 -26.04 16.59 21.00
N THR A 151 -27.07 15.76 20.80
CA THR A 151 -28.25 16.17 20.05
C THR A 151 -29.42 16.12 21.02
N GLY A 152 -29.92 17.31 21.38
CA GLY A 152 -30.91 17.54 22.43
C GLY A 152 -32.31 17.03 22.14
#